data_AF-A0A510Y4J5-F1
#
_entry.id   AF-A0A510Y4J5-F1
#
_cell.length_a   1.000
_cell.length_b   1.000
_cell.length_c   1.000
_cell.angle_alpha   90.00
_cell.angle_beta   90.00
_cell.angle_gamma   90.00
#
_symmetry.space_group_name_H-M   'P 1'
#
loop_
_entity.id
_entity.type
_entity.pdbx_description
1 polymer ?
#
loop_
_entity_poly.entity_id
_entity_poly.type
_entity_poly.pdbx_seq_one_letter_code
_entity_poly.pdbx_strand_id
1 'polypeptide(L)'
;MPEYFSIAVLASILLRFPLEIWIVPKGAVTIKETRGQYWSFGILIVALVLIMIPTFTVDTYSQGYIPLFMLSVLMLFGAAQAWLEWYFAYEAKEYIVSTIITLFFIVSYFALELLF
;
A
#
# COMPACT_ATOMS: atom_id res chain seq x y z
N MET A 1 1.14 -1.65 19.03
CA MET A 1 2.24 -1.14 18.18
C MET A 1 1.78 -0.12 17.10
N PRO A 2 1.00 0.95 17.41
CA PRO A 2 0.53 1.90 16.37
C PRO A 2 1.60 2.88 15.88
N GLU A 3 2.62 3.09 16.70
CA GLU A 3 3.72 4.02 16.44
C GLU A 3 4.58 3.56 15.24
N TYR A 4 4.86 2.27 15.14
CA TYR A 4 5.62 1.67 14.02
C TYR A 4 4.87 1.71 12.70
N PHE A 5 3.54 1.49 12.74
CA PHE A 5 2.68 1.68 11.58
C PHE A 5 2.77 3.12 11.07
N SER A 6 2.69 4.09 11.98
CA SER A 6 2.80 5.52 11.64
C SER A 6 4.15 5.87 11.03
N ILE A 7 5.24 5.30 11.53
CA ILE A 7 6.60 5.48 10.98
C ILE A 7 6.71 4.85 9.58
N ALA A 8 6.22 3.63 9.38
CA ALA A 8 6.24 2.95 8.08
C ALA A 8 5.42 3.71 7.02
N VAL A 9 4.26 4.25 7.40
CA VAL A 9 3.44 5.12 6.54
C VAL A 9 4.23 6.39 6.18
N LEU A 10 4.85 7.06 7.15
CA LEU A 10 5.58 8.30 6.91
C LEU A 10 6.79 8.08 5.99
N ALA A 11 7.55 7.01 6.20
CA ALA A 11 8.67 6.61 5.35
C ALA A 11 8.21 6.32 3.90
N SER A 12 7.07 5.64 3.75
CA SER A 12 6.47 5.34 2.45
C SER A 12 6.06 6.61 1.68
N ILE A 13 5.49 7.60 2.39
CA ILE A 13 5.16 8.90 1.82
C ILE A 13 6.41 9.65 1.36
N LEU A 14 7.47 9.67 2.19
CA LEU A 14 8.72 10.35 1.86
C LEU A 14 9.45 9.70 0.68
N LEU A 15 9.41 8.36 0.58
CA LEU A 15 10.03 7.60 -0.50
C LEU A 15 9.33 7.84 -1.86
N ARG A 16 8.05 8.20 -1.85
CA ARG A 16 7.27 8.43 -3.06
C ARG A 16 7.83 9.54 -3.95
N PHE A 17 8.17 10.69 -3.36
CA PHE A 17 8.63 11.86 -4.09
C PHE A 17 9.86 11.60 -4.99
N PRO A 18 10.98 11.04 -4.49
CA PRO A 18 12.12 10.74 -5.34
C PRO A 18 11.82 9.64 -6.37
N LEU A 19 10.99 8.65 -6.03
CA LEU A 19 10.61 7.59 -6.97
C LEU A 19 9.80 8.13 -8.16
N GLU A 20 8.84 9.01 -7.93
CA GLU A 20 8.07 9.65 -9.01
C GLU A 20 8.98 10.43 -9.95
N ILE A 21 9.93 11.20 -9.41
CA ILE A 21 10.87 12.00 -10.22
C ILE A 21 11.77 11.12 -11.11
N TRP A 22 12.19 9.96 -10.60
CA TRP A 22 13.16 9.09 -11.28
C TRP A 22 12.51 8.10 -12.24
N ILE A 23 11.31 7.60 -11.92
CA ILE A 23 10.67 6.50 -12.66
C ILE A 23 9.63 7.02 -13.65
N VAL A 24 8.95 8.13 -13.35
CA VAL A 24 7.88 8.66 -14.20
C VAL A 24 8.47 9.67 -15.19
N PRO A 25 8.54 9.35 -16.50
CA PRO A 25 9.07 10.28 -17.48
C PRO A 25 8.17 11.52 -17.60
N LYS A 26 8.78 12.69 -17.83
CA LYS A 26 8.05 13.94 -18.04
C LYS A 26 7.13 13.80 -19.26
N GLY A 27 5.82 13.90 -19.06
CA GLY A 27 4.80 13.70 -20.09
C GLY A 27 4.20 12.30 -20.15
N ALA A 28 4.50 11.42 -19.19
CA ALA A 28 3.75 10.18 -19.02
C ALA A 28 2.27 10.47 -18.73
N VAL A 29 1.40 9.61 -19.25
CA VAL A 29 -0.02 9.60 -18.86
C VAL A 29 -0.09 9.38 -17.36
N THR A 30 -0.82 10.24 -16.66
CA THR A 30 -0.96 10.15 -15.19
C THR A 30 -2.15 9.26 -14.84
N ILE A 31 -2.18 8.67 -13.63
CA ILE A 31 -3.32 7.86 -13.16
C ILE A 31 -4.61 8.69 -13.19
N LYS A 32 -4.53 10.01 -12.97
CA LYS A 32 -5.67 10.95 -13.05
C LYS A 32 -6.27 11.07 -14.45
N GLU A 33 -5.50 10.77 -15.48
CA GLU A 33 -5.96 10.80 -16.88
C GLU A 33 -6.55 9.44 -17.29
N THR A 34 -6.38 8.40 -16.47
CA THR A 34 -6.93 7.06 -16.72
C THR A 34 -8.27 6.85 -16.02
N ARG A 35 -9.09 5.93 -16.56
CA ARG A 35 -10.30 5.45 -15.88
C ARG A 35 -9.99 4.73 -14.55
N GLY A 36 -8.72 4.40 -14.28
CA GLY A 36 -8.25 3.74 -13.07
C GLY A 36 -8.27 4.63 -11.82
N GLN A 37 -8.35 5.96 -11.96
CA GLN A 37 -8.30 6.89 -10.83
C GLN A 37 -9.32 6.56 -9.71
N TYR A 38 -10.58 6.32 -10.09
CA TYR A 38 -11.65 6.04 -9.13
C TYR A 38 -11.49 4.67 -8.46
N TRP A 39 -10.99 3.68 -9.22
CA TRP A 39 -10.80 2.32 -8.74
C TRP A 39 -9.59 2.22 -7.81
N SER A 40 -8.46 2.84 -8.15
CA SER A 40 -7.28 2.89 -7.28
C SER A 40 -7.58 3.60 -5.96
N PHE A 41 -8.32 4.70 -5.99
CA PHE A 41 -8.70 5.42 -4.76
C PHE A 41 -9.65 4.58 -3.87
N GLY A 42 -10.63 3.91 -4.49
CA GLY A 42 -11.55 3.02 -3.78
C GLY A 42 -10.83 1.86 -3.09
N ILE A 43 -9.93 1.17 -3.80
CA ILE A 43 -9.13 0.09 -3.21
C ILE A 43 -8.27 0.58 -2.06
N LEU A 44 -7.65 1.75 -2.18
CA LEU A 44 -6.80 2.30 -1.13
C LEU A 44 -7.60 2.62 0.15
N ILE A 45 -8.83 3.13 0.03
CA ILE A 45 -9.73 3.35 1.17
C ILE A 45 -10.09 2.02 1.83
N VAL A 46 -10.50 1.02 1.05
CA VAL A 46 -10.87 -0.30 1.62
C VAL A 46 -9.67 -0.93 2.31
N ALA A 47 -8.46 -0.77 1.76
CA ALA A 47 -7.21 -1.23 2.38
C ALA A 47 -6.99 -0.59 3.72
N LEU A 48 -7.09 0.73 3.77
CA LEU A 48 -6.84 1.51 4.97
C LEU A 48 -7.81 1.13 6.09
N VAL A 49 -9.09 0.92 5.76
CA VAL A 49 -10.12 0.50 6.71
C VAL A 49 -9.87 -0.92 7.22
N LEU A 50 -9.58 -1.87 6.32
CA LEU A 50 -9.33 -3.27 6.69
C LEU A 50 -8.03 -3.47 7.46
N ILE A 51 -7.06 -2.57 7.33
CA ILE A 51 -5.81 -2.57 8.11
C ILE A 51 -6.01 -1.82 9.43
N MET A 52 -6.68 -0.66 9.44
CA MET A 52 -6.90 0.12 10.67
C MET A 52 -7.75 -0.64 11.69
N ILE A 53 -8.88 -1.23 11.28
CA ILE A 53 -9.81 -1.86 12.24
C ILE A 53 -9.08 -2.91 13.10
N PRO A 54 -8.39 -3.92 12.52
CA PRO A 54 -7.64 -4.91 13.30
C PRO A 54 -6.55 -4.29 14.17
N THR A 55 -5.81 -3.29 13.64
CA THR A 55 -4.70 -2.61 14.33
C THR A 55 -5.16 -1.88 15.60
N PHE A 56 -6.39 -1.37 15.62
CA PHE A 56 -6.96 -0.68 16.79
C PHE A 56 -7.84 -1.58 17.67
N THR A 57 -8.27 -2.76 17.18
CA THR A 57 -9.01 -3.76 17.97
C THR A 57 -8.13 -4.87 18.55
N VAL A 58 -6.79 -4.72 18.47
CA VAL A 58 -5.79 -5.73 18.89
C VAL A 58 -6.01 -6.23 20.32
N ASP A 59 -6.55 -5.40 21.22
CA ASP A 59 -6.84 -5.79 22.60
C ASP A 59 -7.91 -6.89 22.74
N THR A 60 -8.63 -7.22 21.66
CA THR A 60 -9.75 -8.18 21.67
C THR A 60 -9.40 -9.55 21.09
N TYR A 61 -8.29 -9.70 20.34
CA TYR A 61 -7.93 -10.92 19.63
C TYR A 61 -6.57 -11.44 20.07
N SER A 62 -6.43 -12.77 20.21
CA SER A 62 -5.16 -13.38 20.60
C SER A 62 -4.06 -13.05 19.59
N GLN A 63 -2.88 -12.68 20.11
CA GLN A 63 -1.77 -12.09 19.37
C GLN A 63 -1.28 -12.91 18.15
N GLY A 64 -1.65 -14.20 18.03
CA GLY A 64 -1.23 -15.05 16.92
C GLY A 64 -2.06 -14.94 15.63
N TYR A 65 -3.33 -14.52 15.70
CA TYR A 65 -4.21 -14.51 14.50
C TYR A 65 -4.17 -13.19 13.72
N ILE A 66 -3.89 -12.09 14.42
CA ILE A 66 -3.90 -10.73 13.84
C ILE A 66 -2.82 -10.55 12.76
N PRO A 67 -1.57 -11.01 12.95
CA PRO A 67 -0.52 -10.84 11.94
C PRO A 67 -0.84 -11.60 10.63
N LEU A 68 -1.35 -12.83 10.73
CA LEU A 68 -1.73 -13.66 9.57
C LEU A 68 -2.94 -13.08 8.82
N PHE A 69 -3.91 -12.54 9.55
CA PHE A 69 -5.05 -11.84 8.96
C PHE A 69 -4.58 -10.58 8.22
N MET A 70 -3.76 -9.75 8.85
CA MET A 70 -3.20 -8.53 8.24
C MET A 70 -2.35 -8.86 7.00
N LEU A 71 -1.53 -9.92 7.05
CA LEU A 71 -0.79 -10.43 5.89
C LEU A 71 -1.74 -10.80 4.74
N SER A 72 -2.80 -11.54 5.03
CA SER A 72 -3.77 -11.99 4.03
C SER A 72 -4.49 -10.82 3.38
N VAL A 73 -4.86 -9.81 4.17
CA VAL A 73 -5.44 -8.55 3.71
C VAL A 73 -4.44 -7.80 2.82
N LEU A 74 -3.20 -7.61 3.26
CA LEU A 74 -2.15 -6.93 2.50
C LEU A 74 -1.84 -7.62 1.17
N MET A 75 -1.79 -8.96 1.13
CA MET A 75 -1.60 -9.71 -0.12
C MET A 75 -2.77 -9.52 -1.10
N LEU A 76 -4.01 -9.61 -0.59
CA LEU A 76 -5.21 -9.34 -1.40
C LEU A 76 -5.19 -7.92 -1.96
N PHE A 77 -4.76 -6.94 -1.18
CA PHE A 77 -4.61 -5.56 -1.64
C PHE A 77 -3.52 -5.40 -2.67
N GLY A 78 -2.34 -5.99 -2.46
CA GLY A 78 -1.27 -5.98 -3.45
C GLY A 78 -1.71 -6.59 -4.78
N ALA A 79 -2.43 -7.73 -4.73
CA ALA A 79 -2.97 -8.38 -5.92
C ALA A 79 -4.06 -7.54 -6.61
N ALA A 80 -4.98 -6.94 -5.85
CA ALA A 80 -6.04 -6.11 -6.40
C ALA A 80 -5.49 -4.80 -6.99
N GLN A 81 -4.50 -4.18 -6.34
CA GLN A 81 -3.78 -3.03 -6.85
C GLN A 81 -3.07 -3.39 -8.16
N ALA A 82 -2.27 -4.47 -8.19
CA ALA A 82 -1.58 -4.92 -9.39
C ALA A 82 -2.55 -5.24 -10.55
N TRP A 83 -3.70 -5.84 -10.25
CA TRP A 83 -4.74 -6.13 -11.26
C TRP A 83 -5.37 -4.86 -11.83
N LEU A 84 -5.73 -3.89 -10.97
CA LEU A 84 -6.25 -2.60 -11.44
C LEU A 84 -5.21 -1.82 -12.25
N GLU A 85 -3.96 -1.83 -11.79
CA GLU A 85 -2.85 -1.17 -12.46
C GLU A 85 -2.64 -1.77 -13.86
N TRP A 86 -2.65 -3.10 -13.97
CA TRP A 86 -2.56 -3.80 -15.25
C TRP A 86 -3.74 -3.49 -16.20
N TYR A 87 -4.97 -3.47 -15.68
CA TYR A 87 -6.17 -3.34 -16.51
C TYR A 87 -6.49 -1.90 -16.91
N PHE A 88 -6.22 -0.92 -16.04
CA PHE A 88 -6.64 0.47 -16.24
C PHE A 88 -5.49 1.47 -16.37
N ALA A 89 -4.31 1.16 -15.85
CA ALA A 89 -3.22 2.12 -15.71
C ALA A 89 -1.88 1.63 -16.29
N TYR A 90 -1.88 0.61 -17.14
CA TYR A 90 -0.66 0.05 -17.76
C TYR A 90 0.18 1.12 -18.49
N GLU A 91 -0.48 2.15 -19.03
CA GLU A 91 0.17 3.28 -19.70
C GLU A 91 0.75 4.32 -18.71
N ALA A 92 0.24 4.36 -17.47
CA ALA A 92 0.62 5.33 -16.46
C ALA A 92 1.77 4.81 -15.57
N LYS A 93 3.01 5.19 -15.88
CA LYS A 93 4.23 4.74 -15.16
C LYS A 93 4.23 4.99 -13.65
N GLU A 94 3.31 5.81 -13.14
CA GLU A 94 3.02 6.00 -11.71
C GLU A 94 2.66 4.68 -10.99
N TYR A 95 2.10 3.68 -11.70
CA TYR A 95 1.78 2.37 -11.11
C TYR A 95 3.03 1.65 -10.58
N ILE A 96 4.18 1.81 -11.25
CA ILE A 96 5.45 1.20 -10.84
C ILE A 96 5.88 1.78 -9.49
N VAL A 97 5.73 3.09 -9.32
CA VAL A 97 6.05 3.78 -8.07
C VAL A 97 5.10 3.33 -6.96
N SER A 98 3.81 3.24 -7.25
CA SER A 98 2.80 2.76 -6.30
C SER A 98 3.09 1.33 -5.84
N THR A 99 3.46 0.43 -6.76
CA THR A 99 3.85 -0.95 -6.46
C THR A 99 5.10 -1.01 -5.58
N ILE A 100 6.15 -0.22 -5.88
CA ILE A 100 7.38 -0.17 -5.07
C ILE A 100 7.07 0.30 -3.64
N ILE A 101 6.23 1.33 -3.49
CA ILE A 101 5.85 1.86 -2.18
C ILE A 101 5.05 0.83 -1.38
N THR A 102 4.07 0.17 -2.01
CA THR A 102 3.27 -0.87 -1.34
C THR A 102 4.16 -2.03 -0.86
N LEU A 103 5.10 -2.49 -1.69
CA LEU A 103 6.07 -3.52 -1.31
C LEU A 103 6.97 -3.06 -0.16
N PHE A 104 7.50 -1.84 -0.23
CA PHE A 104 8.33 -1.26 0.83
C PHE A 104 7.57 -1.18 2.14
N PHE A 105 6.30 -0.74 2.11
CA PHE A 105 5.43 -0.67 3.28
C PHE A 105 5.22 -2.05 3.90
N ILE A 106 4.85 -3.05 3.09
CA ILE A 106 4.63 -4.42 3.55
C ILE A 106 5.91 -4.97 4.21
N VAL A 107 7.04 -4.90 3.52
CA VAL A 107 8.32 -5.42 4.03
C VAL A 107 8.74 -4.72 5.31
N SER A 108 8.59 -3.39 5.37
CA SER A 108 8.95 -2.59 6.54
C SER A 108 8.03 -2.89 7.73
N TYR A 109 6.73 -3.06 7.50
CA TYR A 109 5.78 -3.47 8.52
C TYR A 109 6.15 -4.85 9.10
N PHE A 110 6.45 -5.84 8.25
CA PHE A 110 6.89 -7.17 8.70
C PHE A 110 8.23 -7.15 9.44
N ALA A 111 9.20 -6.39 8.95
CA ALA A 111 10.48 -6.26 9.62
C ALA A 111 10.32 -5.66 11.03
N LEU A 112 9.43 -4.68 11.19
CA LEU A 112 9.13 -4.07 12.48
C LEU A 112 8.34 -5.03 13.39
N GLU A 113 7.38 -5.81 12.88
CA GLU A 113 6.71 -6.87 13.67
C GLU A 113 7.65 -8.01 14.10
N LEU A 114 8.69 -8.33 13.32
CA LEU A 114 9.65 -9.39 13.67
C LEU A 114 10.71 -8.96 14.69
N LEU A 115 10.99 -7.66 14.77
CA LEU A 115 12.03 -7.10 15.63
C LEU A 115 11.55 -6.78 17.05
N PHE A 116 10.24 -6.74 17.30
CA PHE A 116 9.63 -6.33 18.57
C PHE A 116 8.52 -7.30 19.00
#